data_AF-G9KNB4-F1
#
_entry.id   AF-G9KNB4-F1
#
_cell.length_a   1.000
_cell.length_b   1.000
_cell.length_c   1.000
_cell.angle_alpha   90.00
_cell.angle_beta   90.00
_cell.angle_gamma   90.00
#
_symmetry.space_group_name_H-M   'P 1'
#
loop_
_entity.id
_entity.type
_entity.pdbx_description
1 polymer ?
#
loop_
_entity_poly.entity_id
_entity_poly.type
_entity_poly.pdbx_seq_one_letter_code
_entity_poly.pdbx_strand_id
1 'polypeptide(L)'
;LNVREGDMLTLFDGDGPSARVLAQLRGPQPRRRLLSSGPDLTLQFQAPPGPPNPGLGQGFVLHFKEVPRNDTCPELPPPEWGWRTASHGDLIRGTVLTYQCEPGYELLGSDILTCQWDLSWSAAPPACQKIMTCADPGEITNGHRTTSDAGFPVGSHVQYRCLPG
;
A
#
# COMPACT_ATOMS: atom_id res chain seq x y z
N LEU A 1 -1.81 5.76 37.17
CA LEU A 1 -0.82 6.84 37.34
C LEU A 1 -0.74 7.17 38.82
N ASN A 2 0.44 7.51 39.36
CA ASN A 2 0.59 8.04 40.72
C ASN A 2 1.20 9.46 40.65
N VAL A 3 0.53 10.33 39.87
CA VAL A 3 0.84 11.76 39.82
C VAL A 3 0.35 12.37 41.14
N ARG A 4 1.15 13.22 41.78
CA ARG A 4 0.81 13.85 43.06
C ARG A 4 -0.41 14.76 42.88
N GLU A 5 -1.19 14.93 43.95
CA GLU A 5 -2.25 15.94 44.02
C GLU A 5 -1.63 17.34 43.91
N GLY A 6 -1.87 18.03 42.79
CA GLY A 6 -1.28 19.33 42.43
C GLY A 6 -0.35 19.30 41.21
N ASP A 7 0.19 18.15 40.83
CA ASP A 7 0.97 17.98 39.60
C ASP A 7 0.01 17.78 38.40
N MET A 8 0.41 18.29 37.23
CA MET A 8 -0.36 18.18 35.99
C MET A 8 0.49 17.61 34.86
N LEU A 9 0.04 16.50 34.28
CA LEU A 9 0.62 15.93 33.06
C LEU A 9 -0.33 16.15 31.89
N THR A 10 0.12 16.88 30.88
CA THR A 10 -0.64 17.13 29.64
C THR A 10 -0.03 16.35 28.49
N LEU A 11 -0.86 15.65 27.75
CA LEU A 11 -0.51 14.95 26.52
C LEU A 11 -1.07 15.72 25.33
N PHE A 12 -0.24 15.99 24.34
CA PHE A 12 -0.59 16.67 23.10
C PHE A 12 -0.41 15.73 21.89
N ASP A 13 -1.38 15.73 20.97
CA ASP A 13 -1.41 15.03 19.69
C ASP A 13 -0.72 15.90 18.62
N GLY A 14 0.57 15.69 18.42
CA GLY A 14 1.41 16.49 17.52
C GLY A 14 2.73 16.95 18.14
N ASP A 15 3.51 17.63 17.31
CA ASP A 15 4.82 18.19 17.68
C ASP A 15 4.67 19.55 18.38
N GLY A 16 4.89 19.56 19.69
CA GLY A 16 4.87 20.74 20.53
C GLY A 16 3.61 20.96 21.37
N PRO A 17 3.66 21.92 22.31
CA PRO A 17 2.59 22.22 23.27
C PRO A 17 1.44 23.06 22.68
N SER A 18 1.56 23.51 21.42
CA SER A 18 0.49 24.16 20.67
C SER A 18 -0.45 23.16 20.00
N ALA A 19 -0.09 21.88 19.98
CA ALA A 19 -0.86 20.84 19.34
C ALA A 19 -2.14 20.49 20.14
N ARG A 20 -2.98 19.60 19.60
CA ARG A 20 -4.28 19.28 20.22
C ARG A 20 -4.07 18.52 21.53
N VAL A 21 -4.70 18.95 22.62
CA VAL A 21 -4.64 18.22 23.91
C VAL A 21 -5.41 16.89 23.83
N LEU A 22 -4.73 15.78 24.04
CA LEU A 22 -5.32 14.42 24.15
C LEU A 22 -5.88 14.16 25.54
N ALA A 23 -5.15 14.54 26.57
CA ALA A 23 -5.55 14.36 27.95
C ALA A 23 -4.77 15.30 28.88
N GLN A 24 -5.43 15.70 29.96
CA GLN A 24 -4.80 16.29 31.14
C GLN A 24 -5.03 15.36 32.32
N LEU A 25 -3.94 14.90 32.93
CA LEU A 25 -3.93 13.93 34.00
C LEU A 25 -3.46 14.62 35.29
N ARG A 26 -4.29 14.52 36.33
CA ARG A 26 -4.03 15.05 37.67
C ARG A 26 -4.29 13.96 38.71
N GLY A 27 -3.43 13.86 39.71
CA GLY A 27 -3.59 12.88 40.78
C GLY A 27 -3.49 11.42 40.33
N PRO A 28 -3.84 10.47 41.21
CA PRO A 28 -3.88 9.05 40.86
C PRO A 28 -5.05 8.75 39.91
N GLN A 29 -4.73 8.57 38.62
CA GLN A 29 -5.71 8.24 37.58
C GLN A 29 -5.69 6.74 37.24
N PRO A 30 -6.85 6.13 36.93
CA PRO A 30 -6.92 4.77 36.41
C PRO A 30 -6.17 4.65 35.08
N ARG A 31 -5.76 3.43 34.72
CA ARG A 31 -5.12 3.18 33.42
C ARG A 31 -6.12 3.47 32.30
N ARG A 32 -5.84 4.47 31.47
CA ARG A 32 -6.64 4.84 30.30
C ARG A 32 -5.78 4.69 29.04
N ARG A 33 -6.38 4.14 27.98
CA ARG A 33 -5.76 4.13 26.65
C ARG A 33 -6.10 5.46 25.96
N LEU A 34 -5.07 6.08 25.38
CA LEU A 34 -5.18 7.30 24.58
C LEU A 34 -4.65 6.96 23.19
N LEU A 35 -5.35 7.45 22.16
CA LEU A 35 -5.00 7.22 20.77
C LEU A 35 -4.55 8.55 20.17
N SER A 36 -3.30 8.58 19.71
CA SER A 36 -2.77 9.69 18.93
C SER A 36 -3.31 9.63 17.50
N SER A 37 -3.57 10.78 16.89
CA SER A 37 -3.99 10.86 15.49
C SER A 37 -2.80 11.10 14.54
N GLY A 38 -1.59 11.23 15.07
CA GLY A 38 -0.33 11.36 14.33
C GLY A 38 0.82 10.53 14.92
N PRO A 39 2.00 10.54 14.26
CA PRO A 39 3.21 9.91 14.78
C PRO A 39 3.82 10.68 15.96
N ASP A 40 3.56 11.99 16.05
CA ASP A 40 4.14 12.86 17.06
C ASP A 40 3.24 12.97 18.29
N LEU A 41 3.84 12.82 19.47
CA LEU A 41 3.16 12.93 20.75
C LEU A 41 4.02 13.75 21.71
N THR A 42 3.51 14.89 22.18
CA THR A 42 4.24 15.76 23.10
C THR A 42 3.72 15.62 24.52
N LEU A 43 4.65 15.51 25.48
CA LEU A 43 4.37 15.35 26.91
C LEU A 43 4.85 16.58 27.68
N GLN A 44 3.95 17.21 28.45
CA GLN A 44 4.29 18.33 29.30
C GLN A 44 3.92 18.04 30.75
N PHE A 45 4.92 17.98 31.61
CA PHE A 45 4.74 17.84 33.06
C PHE A 45 4.92 19.19 33.74
N GLN A 46 3.98 19.56 34.60
CA GLN A 46 4.01 20.78 35.40
C GLN A 46 3.82 20.43 36.87
N ALA A 47 4.81 20.79 37.69
CA ALA A 47 4.74 20.68 39.14
C ALA A 47 4.37 22.05 39.74
N PRO A 48 3.69 22.10 40.90
CA PRO A 48 3.37 23.35 41.58
C PRO A 48 4.66 24.08 42.02
N PRO A 49 4.67 25.42 41.98
CA PRO A 49 5.82 26.22 42.39
C PRO A 49 6.12 26.02 43.89
N GLY A 50 7.37 25.72 44.22
CA GLY A 50 7.81 25.50 45.61
C GLY A 50 9.20 24.87 45.67
N PRO A 51 9.82 24.78 46.87
CA PRO A 51 11.10 24.11 47.01
C PRO A 51 10.99 22.65 46.57
N PRO A 52 12.02 22.10 45.88
CA PRO A 52 12.05 20.69 45.53
C PRO A 52 11.99 19.87 46.82
N ASN A 53 10.90 19.14 47.01
CA ASN A 53 10.77 18.17 48.10
C ASN A 53 11.16 16.78 47.57
N PRO A 54 12.43 16.36 47.71
CA PRO A 54 12.83 15.01 47.32
C PRO A 54 12.07 13.99 48.17
N GLY A 55 11.14 13.24 47.54
CA GLY A 55 10.45 12.11 48.16
C GLY A 55 8.92 12.08 48.06
N LEU A 56 8.24 13.07 47.47
CA LEU A 56 6.77 13.20 47.60
C LEU A 56 5.94 12.79 46.36
N GLY A 57 6.54 12.23 45.32
CA GLY A 57 5.81 11.74 44.14
C GLY A 57 6.48 10.51 43.52
N GLN A 58 5.69 9.49 43.17
CA GLN A 58 6.19 8.26 42.53
C GLN A 58 6.39 8.41 41.01
N GLY A 59 6.19 9.62 40.47
CA GLY A 59 6.29 9.90 39.04
C GLY A 59 5.20 9.24 38.21
N PHE A 60 5.44 9.13 36.91
CA PHE A 60 4.55 8.45 35.99
C PHE A 60 5.35 7.57 35.02
N VAL A 61 4.79 6.43 34.66
CA VAL A 61 5.29 5.57 33.59
C VAL A 61 4.21 5.49 32.53
N LEU A 62 4.59 5.82 31.30
CA LEU A 62 3.73 5.67 30.13
C LEU A 62 4.20 4.48 29.32
N HIS A 63 3.26 3.64 28.92
CA HIS A 63 3.48 2.59 27.95
C HIS A 63 2.87 3.07 26.63
N PHE A 64 3.73 3.38 25.67
CA PHE A 64 3.29 3.67 24.30
C PHE A 64 3.48 2.43 23.44
N LYS A 65 2.57 2.26 22.48
CA LYS A 65 2.69 1.26 21.44
C LYS A 65 2.14 1.88 20.16
N GLU A 66 2.90 1.74 19.09
CA GLU A 66 2.40 2.07 17.75
C GLU A 66 1.24 1.12 17.42
N VAL A 67 0.09 1.71 17.13
CA VAL A 67 -1.05 0.99 16.59
C VAL A 67 -0.96 1.18 15.09
N PRO A 68 -0.71 0.12 14.29
CA PRO A 68 -0.76 0.23 12.84
C PRO A 68 -2.10 0.82 12.46
N ARG A 69 -2.10 1.92 11.70
CA ARG A 69 -3.33 2.26 10.97
C ARG A 69 -3.57 1.08 10.03
N ASN A 70 -4.83 0.72 9.83
CA ASN A 70 -5.18 -0.27 8.85
C ASN A 70 -4.84 0.33 7.47
N ASP A 71 -3.57 0.30 7.09
CA ASP A 71 -3.02 0.88 5.88
C ASP A 71 -2.99 -0.14 4.74
N THR A 72 -3.63 -1.29 4.95
CA THR A 72 -3.65 -2.43 4.05
C THR A 72 -4.82 -2.31 3.07
N CYS A 73 -4.52 -2.40 1.78
CA CYS A 73 -5.50 -2.57 0.72
C CYS A 73 -6.07 -4.00 0.71
N PRO A 74 -7.26 -4.23 0.12
CA PRO A 74 -7.83 -5.56 -0.05
C PRO A 74 -6.89 -6.51 -0.81
N GLU A 75 -6.83 -7.77 -0.40
CA GLU A 75 -6.08 -8.80 -1.12
C GLU A 75 -6.70 -9.03 -2.52
N LEU A 76 -5.87 -9.01 -3.57
CA LEU A 76 -6.28 -9.38 -4.92
C LEU A 76 -5.72 -10.75 -5.31
N PRO A 77 -6.51 -11.64 -5.91
CA PRO A 77 -6.01 -12.92 -6.39
C PRO A 77 -5.08 -12.74 -7.60
N PRO A 78 -4.16 -13.68 -7.86
CA PRO A 78 -3.48 -13.75 -9.15
C PRO A 78 -4.50 -14.01 -10.27
N PRO A 79 -4.20 -13.59 -11.51
CA PRO A 79 -5.08 -13.87 -12.65
C PRO A 79 -5.00 -15.36 -13.02
N GLU A 80 -6.07 -15.89 -13.60
CA GLU A 80 -6.03 -17.23 -14.21
C GLU A 80 -5.05 -17.22 -15.39
N TRP A 81 -4.22 -18.26 -15.57
CA TRP A 81 -3.19 -18.32 -16.62
C TRP A 81 -2.18 -17.17 -16.57
N GLY A 82 -1.81 -16.76 -15.35
CA GLY A 82 -0.83 -15.72 -15.11
C GLY A 82 -0.40 -15.67 -13.64
N TRP A 83 0.38 -14.65 -13.31
CA TRP A 83 0.84 -14.40 -11.95
C TRP A 83 0.86 -12.91 -11.65
N ARG A 84 0.94 -12.59 -10.36
CA ARG A 84 1.21 -11.23 -9.89
C ARG A 84 2.43 -11.20 -8.99
N THR A 85 3.14 -10.08 -8.99
CA THR A 85 4.20 -9.77 -8.03
C THR A 85 3.83 -8.51 -7.26
N ALA A 86 4.37 -8.36 -6.06
CA ALA A 86 4.18 -7.19 -5.21
C ALA A 86 5.52 -6.53 -4.91
N SER A 87 5.55 -5.21 -4.86
CA SER A 87 6.76 -4.46 -4.49
C SER A 87 7.16 -4.63 -3.02
N HIS A 88 6.21 -5.01 -2.16
CA HIS A 88 6.39 -5.26 -0.73
C HIS A 88 5.68 -6.55 -0.31
N GLY A 89 6.11 -7.16 0.80
CA GLY A 89 5.49 -8.37 1.34
C GLY A 89 4.07 -8.15 1.86
N ASP A 90 3.76 -6.93 2.31
CA ASP A 90 2.44 -6.50 2.76
C ASP A 90 1.78 -5.59 1.73
N LEU A 91 0.45 -5.67 1.60
CA LEU A 91 -0.34 -4.85 0.66
C LEU A 91 -0.71 -3.49 1.28
N ILE A 92 0.28 -2.76 1.75
CA ILE A 92 0.10 -1.44 2.37
C ILE A 92 0.00 -0.31 1.34
N ARG A 93 -0.43 0.87 1.79
CA ARG A 93 -0.43 2.11 0.99
C ARG A 93 0.91 2.33 0.28
N GLY A 94 0.86 2.58 -1.03
CA GLY A 94 2.02 2.72 -1.89
C GLY A 94 2.57 1.40 -2.46
N THR A 95 2.10 0.23 -2.00
CA THR A 95 2.44 -1.05 -2.62
C THR A 95 1.97 -1.07 -4.08
N VAL A 96 2.82 -1.62 -4.95
CA VAL A 96 2.58 -1.78 -6.39
C VAL A 96 2.48 -3.27 -6.69
N LEU A 97 1.38 -3.67 -7.33
CA LEU A 97 1.19 -4.98 -7.91
C LEU A 97 1.48 -4.93 -9.41
N THR A 98 2.26 -5.89 -9.89
CA THR A 98 2.51 -6.10 -11.32
C THR A 98 1.93 -7.43 -11.75
N TYR A 99 1.10 -7.42 -12.78
CA TYR A 99 0.44 -8.59 -13.34
C TYR A 99 1.10 -9.01 -14.65
N GLN A 100 1.22 -10.32 -14.85
CA GLN A 100 1.80 -10.92 -16.05
C GLN A 100 1.02 -12.17 -16.42
N CYS A 101 0.87 -12.43 -17.73
CA CYS A 101 0.20 -13.61 -18.25
C CYS A 101 1.21 -14.67 -18.68
N GLU A 102 0.79 -15.93 -18.66
CA GLU A 102 1.56 -17.05 -19.19
C GLU A 102 1.78 -16.91 -20.70
N PRO A 103 2.84 -17.53 -21.25
CA PRO A 103 3.07 -17.55 -22.69
C PRO A 103 1.84 -18.06 -23.46
N GLY A 104 1.42 -17.32 -24.49
CA GLY A 104 0.21 -17.62 -25.27
C GLY A 104 -1.06 -16.99 -24.71
N TYR A 105 -0.97 -16.20 -23.64
CA TYR A 105 -2.03 -15.35 -23.13
C TYR A 105 -1.63 -13.87 -23.18
N GLU A 106 -2.61 -13.00 -23.44
CA GLU A 106 -2.46 -11.55 -23.40
C GLU A 106 -3.20 -10.95 -22.21
N LEU A 107 -2.66 -9.86 -21.67
CA LEU A 107 -3.21 -9.18 -20.50
C LEU A 107 -4.27 -8.16 -20.93
N LEU A 108 -5.47 -8.29 -20.35
CA LEU A 108 -6.58 -7.36 -20.55
C LEU A 108 -6.78 -6.51 -19.30
N GLY A 109 -6.48 -5.22 -19.43
CA GLY A 109 -6.59 -4.24 -18.35
C GLY A 109 -5.24 -3.62 -18.01
N SER A 110 -5.11 -3.10 -16.78
CA SER A 110 -3.87 -2.51 -16.28
C SER A 110 -2.93 -3.60 -15.77
N ASP A 111 -1.69 -3.62 -16.26
CA ASP A 111 -0.62 -4.48 -15.79
C ASP A 111 -0.08 -4.04 -14.42
N ILE A 112 -0.29 -2.78 -14.04
CA ILE A 112 0.17 -2.18 -12.78
C ILE A 112 -1.00 -1.64 -11.96
N LEU A 113 -1.10 -2.08 -10.71
CA LEU A 113 -2.07 -1.60 -9.71
C LEU A 113 -1.33 -1.04 -8.49
N THR A 114 -1.73 0.14 -8.02
CA THR A 114 -1.12 0.80 -6.85
C THR A 114 -2.12 0.93 -5.71
N CYS A 115 -1.71 0.61 -4.47
CA CYS A 115 -2.53 0.79 -3.27
C CYS A 115 -2.56 2.28 -2.90
N GLN A 116 -3.74 2.89 -3.01
CA GLN A 116 -3.95 4.33 -2.90
C GLN A 116 -4.15 4.79 -1.45
N TRP A 117 -4.27 6.11 -1.28
CA TRP A 117 -4.42 6.72 0.04
C TRP A 117 -5.71 6.32 0.74
N ASP A 118 -6.77 6.06 -0.02
CA ASP A 118 -8.10 5.62 0.43
C ASP A 118 -8.20 4.10 0.66
N LEU A 119 -7.06 3.39 0.59
CA LEU A 119 -6.97 1.93 0.76
C LEU A 119 -7.67 1.13 -0.35
N SER A 120 -7.85 1.75 -1.52
CA SER A 120 -8.30 1.08 -2.73
C SER A 120 -7.16 0.87 -3.72
N TRP A 121 -7.34 -0.05 -4.67
CA TRP A 121 -6.42 -0.21 -5.80
C TRP A 121 -6.74 0.80 -6.90
N SER A 122 -5.71 1.28 -7.60
CA SER A 122 -5.84 2.25 -8.69
C SER A 122 -6.69 1.79 -9.89
N ALA A 123 -6.85 0.47 -10.06
CA ALA A 123 -7.64 -0.14 -11.12
C ALA A 123 -8.19 -1.49 -10.65
N ALA A 124 -9.11 -2.06 -11.43
CA ALA A 124 -9.58 -3.43 -11.25
C ALA A 124 -8.49 -4.44 -11.66
N PRO A 125 -8.46 -5.64 -11.06
CA PRO A 125 -7.51 -6.68 -11.45
C PRO A 125 -7.70 -7.08 -12.92
N PRO A 126 -6.62 -7.23 -13.70
CA PRO A 126 -6.71 -7.62 -15.11
C PRO A 126 -7.04 -9.11 -15.27
N ALA A 127 -7.39 -9.49 -16.49
CA ALA A 127 -7.58 -10.89 -16.87
C ALA A 127 -6.58 -11.31 -17.94
N CYS A 128 -6.20 -12.58 -17.98
CA CYS A 128 -5.40 -13.15 -19.07
C CYS A 128 -6.31 -13.89 -20.05
N GLN A 129 -6.26 -13.50 -21.32
CA GLN A 129 -7.03 -14.14 -22.39
C GLN A 129 -6.08 -14.88 -23.33
N LYS A 130 -6.47 -16.09 -23.76
CA LYS A 130 -5.67 -16.87 -24.71
C LYS A 130 -5.59 -16.16 -26.05
N ILE A 131 -4.36 -16.03 -26.56
CA ILE A 131 -4.09 -15.48 -27.89
C ILE A 131 -4.53 -16.51 -28.92
N MET A 132 -5.53 -16.16 -29.72
CA MET A 132 -6.08 -17.03 -30.77
C MET A 132 -5.56 -16.69 -32.16
N THR A 133 -5.02 -15.49 -32.35
CA THR A 133 -4.53 -14.96 -33.63
C THR A 133 -3.19 -14.29 -33.45
N CYS A 134 -2.28 -14.52 -34.38
CA CYS A 134 -1.02 -13.79 -34.47
C CYS A 134 -1.24 -12.41 -35.10
N ALA A 135 -0.31 -11.50 -34.84
CA ALA A 135 -0.23 -10.27 -35.60
C ALA A 135 0.06 -10.57 -37.07
N ASP A 136 -0.43 -9.71 -37.97
CA ASP A 136 -0.13 -9.81 -39.39
C ASP A 136 1.40 -9.70 -39.59
N PRO A 137 2.07 -10.73 -40.14
CA PRO A 137 3.52 -10.72 -40.35
C PRO A 137 3.97 -9.76 -41.47
N GLY A 138 3.03 -9.11 -42.16
CA GLY A 138 3.28 -8.15 -43.23
C GLY A 138 3.60 -8.79 -44.58
N GLU A 139 3.73 -7.93 -45.59
CA GLU A 139 4.15 -8.28 -46.95
C GLU A 139 5.66 -8.07 -47.11
N ILE A 140 6.28 -8.75 -48.09
CA ILE A 140 7.69 -8.55 -48.44
C ILE A 140 7.84 -7.76 -49.74
N THR A 141 8.91 -6.98 -49.87
CA THR A 141 9.26 -6.29 -51.11
C THR A 141 9.79 -7.27 -52.16
N ASN A 142 9.50 -7.02 -53.44
CA ASN A 142 9.89 -7.88 -54.57
C ASN A 142 9.54 -9.36 -54.39
N GLY A 143 8.41 -9.62 -53.74
CA GLY A 143 7.88 -10.95 -53.51
C GLY A 143 6.37 -10.90 -53.36
N HIS A 144 5.76 -12.07 -53.19
CA HIS A 144 4.38 -12.19 -52.74
C HIS A 144 4.32 -13.13 -51.55
N ARG A 145 3.35 -12.84 -50.68
CA ARG A 145 2.95 -13.71 -49.60
C ARG A 145 1.73 -14.53 -50.00
N THR A 146 1.70 -15.78 -49.58
CA THR A 146 0.51 -16.64 -49.61
C THR A 146 0.20 -17.10 -48.19
N THR A 147 -1.04 -16.93 -47.76
CA THR A 147 -1.51 -17.35 -46.43
C THR A 147 -2.44 -18.55 -46.55
N SER A 148 -2.42 -19.44 -45.56
CA SER A 148 -3.36 -20.57 -45.49
C SER A 148 -4.75 -20.15 -45.04
N ASP A 149 -4.81 -19.23 -44.07
CA ASP A 149 -6.03 -18.82 -43.38
C ASP A 149 -6.06 -17.30 -43.19
N ALA A 150 -7.27 -16.72 -43.18
CA ALA A 150 -7.48 -15.31 -42.92
C ALA A 150 -7.35 -15.00 -41.41
N GLY A 151 -6.72 -13.88 -41.06
CA GLY A 151 -6.61 -13.43 -39.66
C GLY A 151 -5.55 -14.15 -38.83
N PHE A 152 -4.66 -14.92 -39.46
CA PHE A 152 -3.50 -15.57 -38.83
C PHE A 152 -3.83 -16.33 -37.53
N PRO A 153 -4.85 -17.21 -37.51
CA PRO A 153 -5.15 -18.00 -36.33
C PRO A 153 -3.93 -18.85 -35.94
N VAL A 154 -3.77 -19.12 -34.65
CA VAL A 154 -2.69 -19.97 -34.15
C VAL A 154 -2.76 -21.34 -34.85
N GLY A 155 -1.64 -21.76 -35.45
CA GLY A 155 -1.54 -22.98 -36.25
C GLY A 155 -1.61 -22.77 -37.77
N SER A 156 -1.95 -21.56 -38.24
CA SER A 156 -1.87 -21.20 -39.67
C SER A 156 -0.42 -21.10 -40.16
N HIS A 157 -0.23 -21.19 -41.49
CA HIS A 157 1.07 -21.04 -42.13
C HIS A 157 1.07 -19.91 -43.15
N VAL A 158 2.20 -19.21 -43.21
CA VAL A 158 2.46 -18.13 -44.16
C VAL A 158 3.69 -18.50 -44.98
N GLN A 159 3.56 -18.42 -46.30
CA GLN A 159 4.63 -18.71 -47.23
C GLN A 159 4.97 -17.45 -48.02
N TYR A 160 6.27 -17.17 -48.12
CA TYR A 160 6.79 -16.06 -48.90
C TYR A 160 7.51 -16.58 -50.14
N ARG A 161 7.32 -15.91 -51.28
CA ARG A 161 7.99 -16.24 -52.53
C ARG A 161 8.47 -14.96 -53.23
N CYS A 162 9.77 -14.91 -53.53
CA CYS A 162 10.36 -13.80 -54.27
C CYS A 162 9.88 -13.81 -55.73
N LEU A 163 9.73 -12.62 -56.31
CA LEU A 163 9.51 -12.47 -57.75
C LEU A 163 10.82 -12.77 -58.50
N PRO A 164 10.76 -13.42 -59.66
CA PRO A 164 11.93 -13.62 -60.50
C PRO A 164 12.49 -12.26 -60.96
N GLY A 165 13.82 -12.18 -61.03
CA GLY A 165 14.58 -10.99 -61.43
C GLY A 165 14.97 -10.98 -62.90
#